data_AF-A0A7C5S7J5-F1
#
_entry.id   AF-A0A7C5S7J5-F1
#
_cell.length_a   1.000
_cell.length_b   1.000
_cell.length_c   1.000
_cell.angle_alpha   90.00
_cell.angle_beta   90.00
_cell.angle_gamma   90.00
#
_symmetry.space_group_name_H-M   'P 1'
#
loop_
_entity.id
_entity.type
_entity.pdbx_description
1 polymer ?
#
loop_
_entity_poly.entity_id
_entity_poly.type
_entity_poly.pdbx_seq_one_letter_code
_entity_poly.pdbx_strand_id
1 'polypeptide(L)' 'MRHRVKKKHFGRTTNQRKALFRNLLVNLFLHERIETTVAKAKAIRSMAEKMVTLGKRGDLHAKRLALSYVPNRT' A
#
# COMPACT_ATOMS: atom_id res chain seq x y z
N MET A 1 4.93 -18.29 19.08
CA MET A 1 4.74 -17.10 18.21
C MET A 1 6.09 -16.45 17.93
N ARG A 2 6.36 -15.92 16.72
CA ARG A 2 7.60 -15.13 16.53
C ARG A 2 7.45 -13.78 17.25
N HIS A 3 8.22 -13.58 18.32
CA HIS A 3 8.24 -12.31 19.05
C HIS A 3 8.64 -11.15 18.13
N ARG A 4 8.03 -9.98 18.35
CA ARG A 4 8.30 -8.70 17.63
C ARG A 4 7.94 -8.68 16.13
N VAL A 5 7.22 -9.67 15.60
CA VAL A 5 6.75 -9.63 14.21
C VAL A 5 5.36 -8.99 14.12
N LYS A 6 5.30 -7.69 13.77
CA LYS A 6 4.04 -6.94 13.60
C LYS A 6 3.36 -7.11 12.23
N LYS A 7 3.97 -7.87 11.32
CA LYS A 7 3.49 -8.00 9.93
C LYS A 7 2.28 -8.95 9.88
N LYS A 8 1.18 -8.51 9.26
CA LYS A 8 0.03 -9.39 8.98
C LYS A 8 0.26 -10.14 7.67
N HIS A 9 0.29 -11.48 7.74
CA HIS A 9 0.62 -12.33 6.59
C HIS A 9 -0.60 -12.68 5.71
N PHE A 10 -1.82 -12.65 6.25
CA PHE A 10 -3.07 -12.96 5.54
C PHE A 10 -3.05 -14.31 4.80
N GLY A 11 -2.34 -15.31 5.34
CA GLY A 11 -2.18 -16.64 4.71
C GLY A 11 -1.42 -16.63 3.38
N ARG A 12 -0.67 -15.57 3.07
CA ARG A 12 -0.01 -15.37 1.78
C ARG A 12 1.50 -15.35 1.90
N THR A 13 2.17 -15.80 0.85
CA THR A 13 3.62 -15.62 0.69
C THR A 13 3.96 -14.13 0.55
N THR A 14 5.23 -13.77 0.73
CA THR A 14 5.65 -12.35 0.68
C THR A 14 5.31 -11.69 -0.65
N ASN A 15 5.45 -12.39 -1.78
CA ASN A 15 5.15 -11.86 -3.11
C ASN A 15 3.64 -11.60 -3.30
N GLN A 16 2.81 -12.58 -2.95
CA GLN A 16 1.35 -12.45 -3.00
C GLN A 16 0.84 -11.33 -2.09
N ARG A 17 1.43 -11.19 -0.89
CA ARG A 17 1.07 -10.11 0.04
C ARG A 17 1.43 -8.73 -0.52
N LYS A 18 2.61 -8.58 -1.13
CA LYS A 18 3.00 -7.34 -1.81
C LYS A 18 2.01 -7.00 -2.93
N ALA A 19 1.67 -7.96 -3.77
CA ALA A 19 0.69 -7.77 -4.84
C ALA A 19 -0.69 -7.34 -4.31
N LEU A 20 -1.19 -8.00 -3.25
CA LEU A 20 -2.45 -7.62 -2.59
C LEU A 20 -2.44 -6.16 -2.12
N PHE A 21 -1.37 -5.73 -1.43
CA PHE A 21 -1.29 -4.35 -0.94
C PHE A 21 -1.21 -3.33 -2.08
N ARG A 22 -0.48 -3.65 -3.16
CA ARG A 22 -0.41 -2.79 -4.35
C ARG A 22 -1.80 -2.61 -4.98
N ASN A 23 -2.53 -3.70 -5.19
CA ASN A 23 -3.87 -3.64 -5.80
C ASN A 23 -4.85 -2.84 -4.93
N LEU A 24 -4.82 -3.03 -3.60
CA LEU A 24 -5.67 -2.26 -2.69
C LEU A 24 -5.34 -0.76 -2.69
N LEU A 25 -4.05 -0.40 -2.74
CA LEU A 25 -3.64 1.00 -2.81
C LEU A 25 -4.02 1.64 -4.14
N VAL A 26 -3.79 0.95 -5.26
CA VAL A 26 -4.19 1.43 -6.59
C VAL A 26 -5.70 1.67 -6.63
N ASN A 27 -6.51 0.70 -6.23
CA ASN A 27 -7.96 0.84 -6.23
C ASN A 27 -8.45 1.95 -5.29
N LEU A 28 -7.80 2.13 -4.13
CA LEU A 28 -8.11 3.23 -3.21
C LEU A 28 -7.85 4.59 -3.85
N PHE A 29 -6.75 4.75 -4.59
CA PHE A 29 -6.45 6.03 -5.25
C PHE A 29 -7.29 6.28 -6.50
N LEU A 30 -7.64 5.23 -7.25
CA LEU A 30 -8.47 5.37 -8.46
C LEU A 30 -9.94 5.64 -8.15
N HIS A 31 -10.48 5.00 -7.11
CA HIS A 31 -11.91 5.05 -6.80
C HIS A 31 -12.23 5.87 -5.53
N GLU A 32 -11.20 6.42 -4.87
CA GLU A 32 -11.27 7.22 -3.63
C GLU A 32 -11.83 6.50 -2.39
N ARG A 33 -12.57 5.40 -2.58
CA ARG A 33 -13.18 4.56 -1.56
C ARG A 33 -13.18 3.11 -2.04
N ILE A 34 -12.86 2.20 -1.12
CA ILE A 34 -12.94 0.76 -1.36
C ILE A 34 -13.55 0.04 -0.16
N GLU A 35 -14.22 -1.07 -0.41
CA GLU A 35 -14.70 -1.97 0.63
C GLU A 35 -13.74 -3.16 0.78
N THR A 36 -13.28 -3.40 2.01
CA THR A 36 -12.37 -4.50 2.31
C THR A 36 -12.47 -4.91 3.78
N THR A 37 -11.78 -5.99 4.16
CA THR A 37 -11.80 -6.44 5.55
C THR A 37 -11.03 -5.48 6.45
N VAL A 38 -11.50 -5.29 7.69
CA VAL A 38 -10.90 -4.37 8.67
C VAL A 38 -9.40 -4.62 8.85
N ALA A 39 -8.98 -5.90 8.84
CA ALA A 39 -7.58 -6.26 8.98
C ALA A 39 -6.72 -5.81 7.79
N LYS A 40 -7.25 -5.90 6.55
CA LYS A 40 -6.58 -5.41 5.33
C LYS A 40 -6.52 -3.89 5.31
N ALA A 41 -7.64 -3.22 5.64
CA ALA A 41 -7.71 -1.76 5.72
C ALA A 41 -6.68 -1.18 6.71
N LYS A 42 -6.61 -1.74 7.93
CA LYS A 42 -5.61 -1.34 8.94
C LYS A 42 -4.17 -1.57 8.49
N ALA A 43 -3.91 -2.57 7.63
CA ALA A 43 -2.57 -2.87 7.13
C ALA A 43 -2.12 -1.90 6.03
N ILE A 44 -3.02 -1.49 5.13
CA ILE A 44 -2.69 -0.58 4.02
C ILE A 44 -2.69 0.90 4.45
N ARG A 45 -3.35 1.27 5.55
CA ARG A 45 -3.49 2.67 6.02
C ARG A 45 -2.16 3.42 6.06
N SER A 46 -1.16 2.90 6.78
CA SER A 46 0.15 3.57 6.88
C SER A 46 0.88 3.68 5.54
N MET A 47 0.65 2.73 4.62
CA MET A 47 1.23 2.81 3.28
C MET A 47 0.53 3.90 2.46
N ALA A 48 -0.80 4.00 2.53
CA ALA A 48 -1.58 5.02 1.84
C ALA A 48 -1.17 6.43 2.29
N GLU A 49 -1.09 6.67 3.60
CA GLU A 49 -0.66 7.94 4.18
C GLU A 49 0.73 8.35 3.68
N LYS A 50 1.69 7.41 3.62
CA LYS A 50 3.03 7.67 3.08
C LYS A 50 3.01 8.04 1.59
N MET A 51 2.17 7.40 0.79
CA MET A 51 2.04 7.75 -0.63
C MET A 51 1.48 9.16 -0.81
N VAL A 52 0.50 9.55 0.01
CA VAL A 52 -0.03 10.93 0.02
C VAL A 52 1.06 11.93 0.40
N THR A 53 1.88 11.64 1.42
CA THR A 53 3.01 12.50 1.81
C THR A 53 4.02 12.66 0.67
N LEU A 54 4.37 11.57 -0.03
CA LEU A 54 5.26 11.62 -1.20
C LEU A 54 4.63 12.43 -2.34
N GLY A 55 3.33 12.25 -2.60
CA GLY A 55 2.58 13.02 -3.60
C GLY A 55 2.59 14.52 -3.31
N LYS A 56 2.38 14.90 -2.05
CA LYS A 56 2.44 16.31 -1.60
C LYS A 56 3.83 16.92 -1.73
N ARG A 57 4.90 16.15 -1.53
CA ARG A 57 6.29 16.62 -1.68
C ARG A 57 6.65 16.99 -3.12
N GLY A 58 6.09 16.30 -4.12
CA GLY A 58 6.10 16.71 -5.53
C GLY A 58 7.43 16.62 -6.30
N ASP A 59 8.57 16.37 -5.64
CA ASP A 59 9.86 16.27 -6.32
C ASP A 59 10.07 14.95 -7.10
N LEU A 60 11.10 14.92 -7.96
CA LEU A 60 11.39 13.77 -8.82
C LEU A 60 11.71 12.51 -8.00
N HIS A 61 12.40 12.65 -6.87
CA HIS A 61 12.75 11.52 -6.02
C HIS A 61 11.50 10.91 -5.38
N ALA A 62 10.60 11.73 -4.86
CA ALA A 62 9.33 11.31 -4.27
C ALA A 62 8.44 10.64 -5.31
N LYS A 63 8.38 11.16 -6.54
CA LYS A 63 7.68 10.51 -7.66
C LYS A 63 8.25 9.13 -7.96
N ARG A 64 9.59 8.97 -8.03
CA ARG A 64 10.24 7.66 -8.24
C ARG A 64 9.93 6.68 -7.11
N LEU A 65 9.95 7.15 -5.85
CA LEU A 65 9.59 6.33 -4.70
C LEU A 65 8.12 5.88 -4.76
N ALA A 66 7.18 6.78 -5.05
CA ALA A 66 5.77 6.45 -5.17
C ALA A 66 5.53 5.41 -6.29
N LEU A 67 6.12 5.60 -7.47
CA LEU A 67 5.99 4.70 -8.61
C LEU A 67 6.58 3.31 -8.37
N SER A 68 7.56 3.17 -7.46
CA SER A 68 8.08 1.84 -7.08
C SER A 68 7.06 0.98 -6.31
N TYR A 69 6.10 1.63 -5.66
CA TYR A 69 5.03 0.97 -4.90
C TYR A 69 3.74 0.88 -5.68
N VAL A 70 3.36 1.93 -6.41
CA VAL A 70 2.13 2.05 -7.18
C VAL A 70 2.52 2.24 -8.65
N PRO A 71 2.70 1.14 -9.42
CA PRO A 71 3.21 1.23 -10.78
C PRO A 71 2.15 1.67 -11.80
N ASN A 72 0.89 1.85 -11.40
CA ASN A 72 -0.16 2.23 -12.34
C ASN A 72 0.11 3.65 -12.86
N ARG A 73 0.28 3.76 -14.18
CA ARG A 73 0.73 4.95 -14.91
C ARG A 73 -0.38 5.61 -15.74
N THR A 74 -1.61 5.11 -15.63
CA THR A 74 -2.77 5.74 -16.29
C THR A 74 -2.95 7.17 -15.83
#